data_AF-A0A175R668-F1
#
_entry.id   AF-A0A175R668-F1
#
_cell.length_a   1.000
_cell.length_b   1.000
_cell.length_c   1.000
_cell.angle_alpha   90.00
_cell.angle_beta   90.00
_cell.angle_gamma   90.00
#
_symmetry.space_group_name_H-M   'P 1'
#
loop_
_entity.id
_entity.type
_entity.pdbx_description
1 polymer ?
#
loop_
_entity_poly.entity_id
_entity_poly.type
_entity_poly.pdbx_seq_one_letter_code
_entity_poly.pdbx_strand_id
1 'polypeptide(L)' 'MSTLPARPELPKRFYQDVSIVEEEGGFAVRLDGRPVRTPSRALLRVPSADVVRAVAVQWEAQKTH' A
#
# COMPACT_ATOMS: atom_id res chain seq x y z
N MET A 1 38.48 -4.39 -4.26
CA MET A 1 37.37 -4.05 -5.19
C MET A 1 36.13 -4.74 -4.66
N SER A 2 35.20 -4.01 -4.05
CA SER A 2 33.96 -4.56 -3.49
C SER A 2 32.80 -4.18 -4.42
N THR A 3 32.22 -5.17 -5.08
CA THR A 3 31.07 -4.96 -5.98
C THR A 3 29.80 -5.23 -5.17
N LEU A 4 29.15 -4.18 -4.69
CA LEU A 4 27.79 -4.30 -4.17
C LEU A 4 26.86 -4.65 -5.34
N PRO A 5 25.92 -5.61 -5.19
CA PRO A 5 24.97 -5.92 -6.24
C PRO A 5 24.09 -4.69 -6.55
N ALA A 6 23.74 -4.52 -7.82
CA ALA A 6 22.82 -3.47 -8.26
C ALA A 6 21.47 -3.63 -7.56
N ARG A 7 20.89 -2.51 -7.10
CA ARG A 7 19.59 -2.51 -6.42
C ARG A 7 18.51 -2.98 -7.41
N PRO A 8 17.61 -3.90 -7.01
CA PRO A 8 16.55 -4.34 -7.89
C PRO A 8 15.66 -3.16 -8.28
N GLU A 9 15.27 -3.11 -9.55
CA GLU A 9 14.27 -2.15 -10.02
C GLU A 9 12.92 -2.47 -9.37
N LEU A 10 12.40 -1.53 -8.58
CA LEU A 10 11.12 -1.68 -7.92
C LEU A 10 9.99 -1.42 -8.93
N PRO A 11 8.83 -2.09 -8.80
CA PRO A 11 7.69 -1.85 -9.67
C PRO A 11 7.26 -0.38 -9.64
N LYS A 12 6.91 0.15 -10.82
CA LYS A 12 6.30 1.47 -10.94
C LYS A 12 4.94 1.49 -10.25
N ARG A 13 4.50 2.67 -9.81
CA ARG A 13 3.10 2.88 -9.41
C ARG A 13 2.19 2.49 -10.59
N PHE A 14 1.28 1.55 -10.36
CA PHE A 14 0.36 0.99 -11.36
C PHE A 14 -1.11 1.28 -11.06
N TYR A 15 -1.39 2.09 -10.04
CA TYR A 15 -2.72 2.49 -9.61
C TYR A 15 -2.86 4.02 -9.58
N GLN A 16 -4.08 4.51 -9.75
CA GLN A 16 -4.38 5.94 -9.77
C GLN A 16 -4.96 6.41 -8.43
N ASP A 17 -6.02 5.76 -7.95
CA ASP A 17 -6.79 6.21 -6.79
C ASP A 17 -6.46 5.40 -5.54
N VAL A 18 -6.33 6.09 -4.40
CA VAL A 18 -6.26 5.48 -3.07
C VAL A 18 -7.49 5.87 -2.26
N SER A 19 -8.18 4.87 -1.70
CA SER A 19 -9.37 5.08 -0.87
C SER A 19 -9.31 4.26 0.41
N ILE A 20 -10.03 4.72 1.42
CA ILE A 20 -10.22 4.03 2.70
C ILE A 20 -11.66 3.57 2.77
N VAL A 21 -11.87 2.32 3.15
CA VAL A 21 -13.20 1.75 3.36
C VAL A 21 -13.27 1.18 4.78
N GLU A 22 -14.34 1.53 5.50
CA GLU A 22 -14.69 0.89 6.76
C GLU A 22 -15.39 -0.45 6.45
N GLU A 23 -14.92 -1.51 7.07
CA GLU A 23 -15.40 -2.88 6.89
C GLU A 23 -15.56 -3.56 8.26
N GLU A 24 -16.12 -4.77 8.26
CA GLU A 24 -16.25 -5.54 9.50
C GLU A 24 -14.86 -5.80 10.14
N GLY A 25 -14.70 -5.31 11.36
CA GLY A 25 -13.47 -5.48 12.14
C GLY A 25 -12.34 -4.48 11.81
N GLY A 26 -12.63 -3.36 11.13
CA GLY A 26 -11.71 -2.22 11.01
C GLY A 26 -11.78 -1.49 9.67
N PHE A 27 -10.64 -0.99 9.23
CA PHE A 27 -10.50 -0.20 8.00
C PHE A 27 -9.50 -0.84 7.05
N ALA A 28 -9.76 -0.72 5.75
CA ALA A 28 -8.90 -1.21 4.69
C ALA A 28 -8.57 -0.11 3.67
N VAL A 29 -7.38 -0.18 3.07
CA VAL A 29 -7.02 0.64 1.91
C VAL A 29 -7.40 -0.09 0.63
N ARG A 30 -7.92 0.66 -0.35
CA ARG A 30 -8.18 0.18 -1.70
C ARG A 30 -7.42 1.01 -2.72
N LEU A 31 -6.79 0.33 -3.69
CA LEU A 31 -6.12 0.92 -4.84
C LEU A 31 -6.97 0.64 -6.07
N ASP A 32 -7.45 1.69 -6.75
CA ASP A 32 -8.42 1.59 -7.84
C ASP A 32 -9.62 0.68 -7.49
N GLY A 33 -10.14 0.83 -6.27
CA GLY A 33 -11.26 0.04 -5.74
C GLY A 33 -10.91 -1.40 -5.30
N ARG A 34 -9.68 -1.88 -5.52
CA ARG A 34 -9.22 -3.22 -5.12
C ARG A 34 -8.57 -3.21 -3.73
N PRO A 35 -8.92 -4.15 -2.83
CA PRO A 35 -8.34 -4.18 -1.49
C PRO A 35 -6.84 -4.48 -1.50
N VAL A 36 -6.08 -3.71 -0.72
CA VAL A 36 -4.65 -3.99 -0.48
C VAL A 36 -4.52 -5.25 0.36
N ARG A 37 -3.59 -6.12 -0.03
CA ARG A 37 -3.26 -7.35 0.70
C ARG A 37 -1.81 -7.34 1.15
N THR A 38 -1.56 -8.03 2.26
CA THR A 38 -0.19 -8.30 2.74
C THR A 38 0.54 -9.23 1.78
N PRO A 39 1.88 -9.35 1.88
CA PRO A 39 2.65 -10.31 1.08
C PRO A 39 2.15 -11.76 1.23
N SER A 40 1.65 -12.12 2.43
CA SER A 40 1.02 -13.43 2.71
C SER A 40 -0.43 -13.53 2.23
N ARG A 41 -0.91 -12.57 1.41
CA ARG A 41 -2.23 -12.51 0.77
C ARG A 41 -3.42 -12.28 1.71
N ALA A 42 -3.19 -11.94 2.97
CA ALA A 42 -4.26 -11.53 3.88
C ALA A 42 -4.71 -10.09 3.56
N LEU A 43 -5.97 -9.76 3.84
CA LEU A 43 -6.45 -8.38 3.74
C LEU A 43 -5.66 -7.48 4.71
N LEU A 44 -5.13 -6.36 4.21
CA LEU A 44 -4.50 -5.36 5.08
C LEU A 44 -5.60 -4.55 5.79
N ARG A 45 -6.03 -5.04 6.96
CA ARG A 45 -7.02 -4.39 7.81
C ARG A 45 -6.39 -3.91 9.12
N VAL A 46 -6.73 -2.69 9.52
CA VAL A 46 -6.30 -2.13 10.81
C VAL A 46 -7.51 -1.59 11.58
N PRO A 47 -7.51 -1.65 12.93
CA PRO A 47 -8.67 -1.22 13.72
C PRO A 47 -8.77 0.30 13.91
N SER A 48 -7.70 1.05 13.58
CA SER A 48 -7.62 2.50 13.81
C SER A 48 -7.76 3.29 12.52
N ALA A 49 -8.65 4.28 12.55
CA ALA A 49 -8.86 5.23 11.45
C ALA A 49 -7.60 6.06 11.17
N ASP A 50 -6.82 6.43 12.20
CA ASP A 50 -5.60 7.23 12.02
C ASP A 50 -4.48 6.42 11.38
N VAL A 51 -4.37 5.14 11.76
CA VAL A 51 -3.39 4.22 11.15
C VAL A 51 -3.70 4.01 9.68
N VAL A 52 -4.96 3.73 9.31
CA VAL A 52 -5.32 3.51 7.89
C VAL A 52 -5.13 4.77 7.05
N ARG A 53 -5.38 5.96 7.61
CA ARG A 53 -5.10 7.24 6.94
C ARG A 53 -3.62 7.41 6.66
N ALA A 54 -2.76 7.13 7.64
CA ALA A 54 -1.31 7.19 7.45
C ALA A 54 -0.84 6.20 6.37
N VAL A 55 -1.39 4.98 6.35
CA VAL A 55 -1.09 3.99 5.30
C VAL A 55 -1.54 4.48 3.93
N ALA A 56 -2.75 5.03 3.79
CA ALA A 56 -3.23 5.59 2.53
C ALA A 56 -2.34 6.73 2.02
N VAL A 57 -1.90 7.63 2.90
CA VAL A 57 -0.94 8.70 2.56
C VAL A 57 0.38 8.14 2.02
N GLN A 58 0.89 7.03 2.57
CA GLN A 58 2.11 6.39 2.07
C GLN A 58 1.94 5.87 0.63
N TRP A 59 0.77 5.30 0.31
CA TRP A 59 0.46 4.87 -1.06
C TRP A 59 0.33 6.08 -2.00
N GLU A 60 -0.38 7.13 -1.58
CA GLU A 60 -0.52 8.34 -2.41
C GLU A 60 0.81 9.03 -2.70
N ALA A 61 1.75 8.99 -1.75
CA ALA A 61 3.07 9.58 -1.89
C ALA A 61 4.01 8.82 -2.84
N GLN A 62 3.61 7.65 -3.36
CA GLN A 62 4.44 6.91 -4.31
C GLN A 62 4.58 7.68 -5.63
N LYS A 63 5.83 7.95 -5.99
CA LYS A 63 6.20 8.58 -7.26
C LYS A 63 6.29 7.54 -8.37
N THR A 64 6.00 7.96 -9.59
CA THR A 64 6.24 7.18 -10.81
C THR A 64 7.75 7.16 -11.10
N HIS A 65 8.46 6.12 -10.68
CA HIS A 65 9.82 5.82 -11.15
C HIS A 65 9.76 4.73 -12.20
#